data_AF-A0A517TKW0-F1
#
_entry.id   AF-A0A517TKW0-F1
#
_cell.length_a   1.000
_cell.length_b   1.000
_cell.length_c   1.000
_cell.angle_alpha   90.00
_cell.angle_beta   90.00
_cell.angle_gamma   90.00
#
_symmetry.space_group_name_H-M   'P 1'
#
loop_
_entity.id
_entity.type
_entity.pdbx_description
1 polymer ?
#
loop_
_entity_poly.entity_id
_entity_poly.type
_entity_poly.pdbx_seq_one_letter_code
_entity_poly.pdbx_strand_id
1 'polypeptide(L)'
;MLKQLLESWSDWTGDKRLTQAIRRELARLGYAVNAAETREVRLTAIERPGWVQVYRFRVETVTNDENPHSRREVTLHGVSRDDGRKSRIEVLLSESLSERNQQLEDWSEGLIRRR
;
A
#
# COMPACT_ATOMS: atom_id res chain seq x y z
N MET A 1 -22.29 6.95 -12.13
CA MET A 1 -22.72 5.84 -11.26
C MET A 1 -21.84 4.59 -11.42
N LEU A 2 -21.77 3.95 -12.60
CA LEU A 2 -20.92 2.74 -12.77
C LEU A 2 -19.41 2.98 -12.55
N LYS A 3 -18.88 4.13 -12.99
CA LYS A 3 -17.47 4.50 -12.79
C LYS A 3 -17.09 4.63 -11.31
N GLN A 4 -17.91 5.34 -10.53
CA GLN A 4 -17.71 5.51 -9.08
C GLN A 4 -17.74 4.19 -8.32
N LEU A 5 -18.60 3.24 -8.75
CA LEU A 5 -18.60 1.88 -8.20
C LEU A 5 -17.31 1.13 -8.54
N LEU A 6 -16.84 1.20 -9.79
CA LEU A 6 -15.59 0.54 -10.19
C LEU A 6 -14.34 1.13 -9.50
N GLU A 7 -14.31 2.45 -9.30
CA GLU A 7 -13.27 3.16 -8.55
C GLU A 7 -13.27 2.76 -7.08
N SER A 8 -14.45 2.71 -6.46
CA SER A 8 -14.61 2.25 -5.07
C SER A 8 -14.10 0.82 -4.87
N TRP A 9 -14.28 -0.06 -5.86
CA TRP A 9 -13.78 -1.44 -5.81
C TRP A 9 -12.27 -1.54 -6.07
N SER A 10 -11.66 -0.61 -6.83
CA SER A 10 -10.21 -0.57 -7.01
C SER A 10 -9.47 0.00 -5.82
N ASP A 11 -10.13 0.86 -5.03
CA ASP A 11 -9.52 1.53 -3.88
C ASP A 11 -9.72 0.74 -2.58
N TRP A 12 -10.60 -0.25 -2.61
CA TRP A 12 -10.87 -1.08 -1.46
C TRP A 12 -9.74 -2.08 -1.21
N THR A 13 -9.10 -1.98 -0.03
CA THR A 13 -8.11 -2.96 0.43
C THR A 13 -8.71 -4.32 0.75
N GLY A 14 -10.03 -4.40 1.02
CA GLY A 14 -10.74 -5.65 1.37
C GLY A 14 -10.33 -6.30 2.70
N ASP A 15 -9.18 -5.91 3.27
CA ASP A 15 -8.56 -6.51 4.44
C ASP A 15 -8.17 -5.46 5.49
N LYS A 16 -8.72 -5.63 6.70
CA LYS A 16 -8.46 -4.80 7.87
C LYS A 16 -6.99 -4.88 8.32
N ARG A 17 -6.33 -6.04 8.18
CA ARG A 17 -4.91 -6.20 8.57
C ARG A 17 -4.03 -5.36 7.66
N LEU A 18 -4.25 -5.41 6.34
CA LEU A 18 -3.54 -4.57 5.38
C LEU A 18 -3.75 -3.07 5.68
N THR A 19 -5.00 -2.63 5.89
CA THR A 19 -5.28 -1.23 6.24
C THR A 19 -4.54 -0.80 7.51
N GLN A 20 -4.50 -1.64 8.55
CA GLN A 20 -3.76 -1.34 9.77
C GLN A 20 -2.23 -1.33 9.56
N ALA A 21 -1.71 -2.17 8.67
CA ALA A 21 -0.29 -2.15 8.32
C ALA A 21 0.11 -0.86 7.60
N ILE A 22 -0.67 -0.42 6.61
CA ILE A 22 -0.45 0.85 5.90
C ILE A 22 -0.49 2.04 6.86
N ARG A 23 -1.49 2.08 7.75
CA ARG A 23 -1.61 3.16 8.75
C ARG A 23 -0.44 3.24 9.70
N ARG A 24 0.06 2.09 10.17
CA ARG A 24 1.26 2.04 11.02
C ARG A 24 2.50 2.55 10.28
N GLU A 25 2.63 2.19 9.02
CA GLU A 25 3.76 2.62 8.20
C GLU A 25 3.74 4.12 7.90
N LEU A 26 2.56 4.68 7.59
CA LEU A 26 2.37 6.13 7.46
C LEU A 26 2.77 6.88 8.73
N ALA A 27 2.31 6.41 9.90
CA ALA A 27 2.66 7.01 11.19
C ALA A 27 4.17 6.95 11.44
N ARG A 28 4.80 5.81 11.14
CA ARG A 28 6.24 5.59 11.30
C ARG A 28 7.07 6.57 10.46
N LEU A 29 6.59 6.90 9.26
CA LEU A 29 7.25 7.81 8.32
C LEU A 29 6.89 9.29 8.54
N GLY A 30 6.02 9.62 9.50
CA GLY A 30 5.63 11.00 9.78
C GLY A 30 4.59 11.58 8.81
N TYR A 31 3.76 10.74 8.19
CA TYR A 31 2.63 11.19 7.36
C TYR A 31 1.31 11.16 8.14
N ALA A 32 0.36 12.00 7.70
CA ALA A 32 -0.93 12.15 8.36
C ALA A 32 -1.87 10.96 8.08
N VAL A 33 -1.99 10.05 9.04
CA VAL A 33 -2.80 8.82 8.95
C VAL A 33 -4.30 9.10 8.72
N ASN A 34 -4.83 10.18 9.28
CA ASN A 34 -6.26 10.50 9.22
C ASN A 34 -6.68 11.16 7.90
N ALA A 35 -5.73 11.78 7.20
CA ALA A 35 -5.94 12.38 5.88
C ALA A 35 -5.52 11.44 4.74
N ALA A 36 -5.09 10.21 5.06
CA ALA A 36 -4.59 9.28 4.08
C ALA A 36 -5.72 8.52 3.37
N GLU A 37 -5.68 8.55 2.04
CA GLU A 37 -6.57 7.79 1.17
C GLU A 37 -5.76 6.75 0.40
N THR A 38 -6.13 5.47 0.54
CA THR A 38 -5.49 4.39 -0.23
C THR A 38 -6.23 4.19 -1.54
N ARG A 39 -5.49 4.14 -2.64
CA ARG A 39 -5.99 4.06 -4.01
C ARG A 39 -5.35 2.90 -4.76
N GLU A 40 -6.03 2.41 -5.79
CA GLU A 40 -5.48 1.46 -6.77
C GLU A 40 -4.86 0.18 -6.15
N VAL A 41 -5.54 -0.43 -5.17
CA VAL A 41 -5.06 -1.64 -4.51
C VAL A 41 -5.17 -2.84 -5.47
N ARG A 42 -4.02 -3.42 -5.82
CA ARG A 42 -3.93 -4.53 -6.80
C ARG A 42 -3.04 -5.65 -6.30
N LEU A 43 -3.61 -6.86 -6.24
CA LEU A 43 -2.85 -8.10 -6.08
C LEU A 43 -1.98 -8.31 -7.32
N THR A 44 -0.66 -8.37 -7.11
CA THR A 44 0.35 -8.42 -8.17
C THR A 44 1.04 -9.77 -8.24
N ALA A 45 1.32 -10.41 -7.11
CA ALA A 45 1.94 -11.73 -7.07
C ALA A 45 1.41 -12.59 -5.91
N ILE A 46 1.43 -13.92 -6.09
CA ILE A 46 1.01 -14.89 -5.08
C ILE A 46 1.88 -16.17 -5.07
N GLU A 47 2.04 -16.79 -3.90
CA GLU A 47 2.45 -18.20 -3.76
C GLU A 47 1.18 -19.07 -3.74
N ARG A 48 1.18 -20.26 -4.37
CA ARG A 48 0.08 -21.23 -4.20
C ARG A 48 0.44 -22.27 -3.13
N PRO A 49 -0.48 -22.62 -2.22
CA PRO A 49 -1.90 -22.26 -2.18
C PRO A 49 -2.24 -20.98 -1.35
N GLY A 50 -1.85 -19.80 -1.82
CA GLY A 50 -2.32 -18.50 -1.33
C GLY A 50 -1.59 -17.93 -0.11
N TRP A 51 -0.53 -18.59 0.37
CA TRP A 51 0.16 -18.23 1.62
C TRP A 51 0.87 -16.88 1.57
N VAL A 52 1.45 -16.53 0.43
CA VAL A 52 2.12 -15.25 0.22
C VAL A 52 1.35 -14.47 -0.81
N GLN A 53 1.03 -13.22 -0.51
CA GLN A 53 0.34 -12.29 -1.39
C GLN A 53 1.06 -10.95 -1.40
N VAL A 54 1.32 -10.43 -2.60
CA VAL A 54 2.00 -9.14 -2.80
C VAL A 54 1.05 -8.18 -3.48
N TYR A 55 0.76 -7.05 -2.82
CA TYR A 55 -0.10 -6.00 -3.33
C TYR A 55 0.69 -4.75 -3.64
N ARG A 56 0.32 -4.06 -4.72
CA ARG A 56 0.72 -2.67 -4.98
C ARG A 56 -0.46 -1.75 -4.78
N PHE A 57 -0.21 -0.51 -4.39
CA PHE A 57 -1.22 0.51 -4.17
C PHE A 57 -0.58 1.90 -4.18
N ARG A 58 -1.41 2.95 -4.12
CA ARG A 58 -1.00 4.33 -3.89
C ARG A 58 -1.64 4.85 -2.62
N VAL A 59 -0.99 5.80 -1.96
CA VAL A 59 -1.57 6.53 -0.84
C VAL A 59 -1.43 8.02 -1.11
N GLU A 60 -2.54 8.74 -1.07
CA GLU A 60 -2.58 10.20 -1.12
C GLU A 60 -2.75 10.70 0.31
N THR A 61 -1.86 11.57 0.78
CA THR A 61 -1.82 12.05 2.17
C THR A 61 -1.12 13.40 2.26
N VAL A 62 -0.92 13.90 3.48
CA VAL A 62 -0.11 15.09 3.76
C VAL A 62 0.99 14.78 4.77
N THR A 63 2.05 15.58 4.79
CA THR A 63 3.06 15.52 5.86
C THR A 63 2.43 15.84 7.22
N ASN A 64 2.90 15.18 8.29
CA ASN A 64 2.39 15.38 9.64
C ASN A 64 3.17 16.45 10.40
N ASP A 65 3.33 17.63 9.78
CA ASP A 65 4.00 18.75 10.42
C ASP A 65 3.08 19.43 11.47
N GLU A 66 3.69 19.85 12.58
CA GLU A 66 3.00 20.57 13.66
C GLU A 66 2.45 21.92 13.17
N ASN A 67 3.19 22.59 12.30
CA ASN A 67 2.76 23.83 11.66
C ASN A 67 1.81 23.51 10.50
N PRO A 68 0.53 23.90 10.54
CA PRO A 68 -0.42 23.63 9.46
C PRO A 68 0.01 24.21 8.10
N HIS A 69 0.78 25.31 8.10
CA HIS A 69 1.23 25.98 6.88
C HIS A 69 2.41 25.29 6.18
N SER A 70 3.11 24.37 6.84
CA SER A 70 4.19 23.58 6.23
C SER A 70 3.72 22.22 5.70
N ARG A 71 2.45 21.86 5.94
CA ARG A 71 1.89 20.60 5.44
C ARG A 71 1.92 20.59 3.92
N ARG A 72 2.48 19.53 3.35
CA ARG A 72 2.57 19.30 1.92
C ARG A 72 1.74 18.09 1.54
N GLU A 73 0.99 18.17 0.46
CA GLU A 73 0.36 17.01 -0.17
C GLU A 73 1.40 16.08 -0.80
N VAL A 74 1.27 14.79 -0.53
CA VAL A 74 2.22 13.77 -0.96
C VAL A 74 1.46 12.58 -1.52
N THR A 75 1.92 12.09 -2.66
CA THR A 75 1.54 10.76 -3.15
C THR A 75 2.66 9.78 -2.84
N LEU A 76 2.33 8.72 -2.12
CA LEU A 76 3.23 7.61 -1.82
C LEU A 76 2.88 6.41 -2.70
N HIS A 77 3.92 5.77 -3.22
CA HIS A 77 3.86 4.50 -3.90
C HIS A 77 4.05 3.38 -2.88
N GLY A 78 3.04 2.51 -2.77
CA GLY A 78 3.01 1.44 -1.78
C GLY A 78 3.18 0.06 -2.39
N VAL A 79 3.87 -0.81 -1.64
CA VAL A 79 3.86 -2.25 -1.84
C VAL A 79 3.72 -2.93 -0.48
N SER A 80 2.99 -4.04 -0.44
CA SER A 80 2.87 -4.87 0.77
C SER A 80 3.08 -6.34 0.44
N ARG A 81 3.61 -7.08 1.41
CA ARG A 81 3.74 -8.54 1.38
C ARG A 81 3.06 -9.10 2.64
N ASP A 82 1.98 -9.83 2.43
CA ASP A 82 1.34 -10.64 3.47
C ASP A 82 1.78 -12.09 3.30
N ASP A 83 2.41 -12.63 4.33
CA ASP A 83 2.73 -14.05 4.44
C ASP A 83 1.87 -14.59 5.57
N GLY A 84 0.89 -15.45 5.24
CA GLY A 84 -0.05 -16.04 6.18
C GLY A 84 0.58 -16.91 7.26
N ARG A 85 1.88 -17.23 7.14
CA ARG A 85 2.67 -17.92 8.17
C ARG A 85 3.25 -16.92 9.19
N LYS A 86 3.30 -15.64 8.85
CA LYS A 86 3.80 -14.55 9.70
C LYS A 86 2.67 -13.77 10.35
N SER A 87 2.97 -13.17 11.50
CA SER A 87 2.00 -12.37 12.25
C SER A 87 1.82 -10.94 11.70
N ARG A 88 2.78 -10.45 10.92
CA ARG A 88 2.84 -9.06 10.43
C ARG A 88 2.90 -9.02 8.90
N ILE A 89 2.12 -8.10 8.34
CA ILE A 89 2.22 -7.68 6.94
C ILE A 89 3.38 -6.69 6.83
N GLU A 90 4.27 -6.95 5.88
CA GLU A 90 5.38 -6.06 5.52
C GLU A 90 4.85 -5.01 4.54
N VAL A 91 5.17 -3.73 4.77
CA VAL A 91 4.72 -2.61 3.93
C VAL A 91 5.89 -1.67 3.68
N LEU A 92 6.06 -1.27 2.42
CA LEU A 92 6.92 -0.17 2.02
C LEU A 92 6.07 0.94 1.40
N LEU A 93 6.34 2.18 1.81
CA LEU A 93 5.79 3.41 1.25
C LEU A 93 6.95 4.32 0.88
N SER A 94 6.94 4.85 -0.34
CA SER A 94 7.96 5.77 -0.82
C SER A 94 7.39 6.81 -1.78
N GLU A 95 7.92 8.03 -1.77
CA GLU A 95 7.67 9.02 -2.84
C GLU A 95 8.33 8.59 -4.17
N SER A 96 9.30 7.66 -4.13
CA SER A 96 9.99 7.13 -5.31
C SER A 96 9.25 5.92 -5.91
N LEU A 97 8.76 6.09 -7.13
CA LEU A 97 8.18 5.00 -7.91
C LEU A 97 9.19 3.88 -8.17
N SER A 98 10.47 4.24 -8.36
CA SER A 98 11.56 3.30 -8.63
C SER A 98 11.83 2.40 -7.43
N GLU A 99 11.83 2.96 -6.22
CA GLU A 99 12.02 2.19 -4.99
C GLU A 99 10.87 1.19 -4.79
N ARG A 100 9.63 1.64 -4.97
CA ARG A 100 8.46 0.74 -4.92
C ARG A 100 8.53 -0.35 -5.98
N ASN A 101 8.98 -0.04 -7.21
CA ASN A 101 9.16 -1.04 -8.27
C ASN A 101 10.22 -2.08 -7.89
N GLN A 102 11.38 -1.64 -7.39
CA GLN A 102 12.44 -2.55 -6.95
C GLN A 102 11.94 -3.49 -5.85
N GLN A 103 11.31 -2.94 -4.81
CA GLN A 103 10.81 -3.75 -3.70
C GLN A 103 9.72 -4.73 -4.15
N LEU A 104 8.87 -4.33 -5.09
CA LEU A 104 7.86 -5.20 -5.69
C LEU A 104 8.49 -6.37 -6.45
N GLU A 105 9.57 -6.14 -7.21
CA GLU A 105 10.30 -7.19 -7.90
C GLU A 105 10.90 -8.18 -6.91
N ASP A 106 11.60 -7.68 -5.88
CA ASP A 106 12.24 -8.49 -4.85
C ASP A 106 11.21 -9.34 -4.09
N TRP A 107 10.08 -8.76 -3.68
CA TRP A 107 9.03 -9.49 -2.96
C TRP A 107 8.23 -10.44 -3.85
N SER A 108 8.24 -10.23 -5.16
CA SER A 108 7.56 -11.09 -6.14
C SER A 108 8.47 -12.16 -6.74
N GLU A 109 9.71 -12.27 -6.27
CA GLU A 109 10.65 -13.31 -6.72
C GLU A 109 10.10 -14.71 -6.39
N GLY A 110 10.11 -15.60 -7.39
CA GLY A 110 9.59 -16.96 -7.25
C GLY A 110 8.07 -17.08 -7.14
N LEU A 111 7.32 -15.96 -7.15
CA LEU A 111 5.86 -15.95 -7.04
C LEU A 111 5.17 -15.97 -8.41
N ILE A 112 3.93 -16.45 -8.43
CA ILE A 112 3.05 -16.37 -9.60
C ILE A 112 2.58 -14.92 -9.75
N ARG A 113 2.94 -14.27 -10.86
CA ARG A 113 2.62 -12.87 -11.13
C ARG A 113 1.38 -12.72 -12.00
N ARG A 114 0.61 -11.67 -11.72
CA ARG A 114 -0.48 -11.20 -12.58
C ARG A 114 0.13 -10.31 -13.67
N ARG A 115 -0.06 -10.68 -14.95
CA ARG A 115 0.27 -9.83 -16.11
C ARG A 115 -0.75 -8.71 -16.28
#